data_AF-A0A1B8PV33-F1
#
_entry.id   AF-A0A1B8PV33-F1
#
_cell.length_a   1.000
_cell.length_b   1.000
_cell.length_c   1.000
_cell.angle_alpha   90.00
_cell.angle_beta   90.00
_cell.angle_gamma   90.00
#
_symmetry.space_group_name_H-M   'P 1'
#
loop_
_entity.id
_entity.type
_entity.pdbx_description
1 polymer ?
#
loop_
_entity_poly.entity_id
_entity_poly.type
_entity_poly.pdbx_seq_one_letter_code
_entity_poly.pdbx_strand_id
1 'polypeptide(L)'
;MYTDLVPPHGSPTLIPLALTGDTLTTAYAHAQTLPQIRLSSRERGDLIMLGIGGFTPLDGFMGQADYEGVIASMTLAQGGVDGTYQGVFFPIPITLSTDTATANTLSVGDSVALVDDTDALMGVLTISDIYTPNKTAECQATFGTTDPNHVGVAQVLGSGDVYLGGKVQVFSQGEFPTDYPEIYKTPAQTRAMFRQKGWKTVSAFQTRNPMHRSHEYLAKIAIEICDGVLVHSLLGKLKAGDIPANVRQEAIGVLIDNYFKKDTVIQAGYPLDMRYAGPKEALLHALFRQNYGCSHLIVGRDHAGVGDYYGAFDAQKIFDTIDKDALITKPLKIDWTFYCHGCGGMASTKTCPHDSSHHVKISGTALRTALSNGDDVPETFSRPEVLAVLKRYYQGV
;
A
#
# COMPACT_ATOMS: atom_id res chain seq x y z
N MET A 1 17.48 -14.82 -12.43
CA MET A 1 17.44 -13.36 -12.71
C MET A 1 16.07 -13.02 -13.26
N TYR A 2 15.46 -11.91 -12.81
CA TYR A 2 14.14 -11.44 -13.26
C TYR A 2 14.30 -10.71 -14.60
N THR A 3 14.47 -11.43 -15.72
CA THR A 3 14.94 -10.82 -16.98
C THR A 3 13.87 -10.05 -17.76
N ASP A 4 12.57 -10.19 -17.44
CA ASP A 4 11.48 -9.63 -18.27
C ASP A 4 10.60 -8.57 -17.57
N LEU A 5 10.76 -8.37 -16.25
CA LEU A 5 10.00 -7.40 -15.46
C LEU A 5 10.97 -6.45 -14.75
N VAL A 6 10.49 -5.32 -14.23
CA VAL A 6 11.31 -4.44 -13.39
C VAL A 6 11.93 -5.21 -12.23
N PRO A 7 13.22 -4.99 -11.91
CA PRO A 7 13.86 -5.68 -10.81
C PRO A 7 13.24 -5.24 -9.47
N PRO A 8 13.30 -6.09 -8.43
CA PRO A 8 12.99 -5.67 -7.06
C PRO A 8 13.76 -4.40 -6.66
N HIS A 9 13.18 -3.63 -5.76
CA HIS A 9 13.78 -2.37 -5.31
C HIS A 9 15.05 -2.64 -4.51
N GLY A 10 16.14 -1.93 -4.86
CA GLY A 10 17.44 -2.04 -4.17
C GLY A 10 18.08 -3.42 -4.18
N SER A 11 17.60 -4.39 -4.97
CA SER A 11 18.08 -5.77 -4.93
C SER A 11 17.88 -6.50 -6.28
N PRO A 12 18.80 -7.41 -6.66
CA PRO A 12 18.62 -8.25 -7.86
C PRO A 12 17.47 -9.27 -7.73
N THR A 13 17.03 -9.58 -6.51
CA THR A 13 15.97 -10.57 -6.21
C THR A 13 15.06 -10.13 -5.08
N LEU A 14 13.84 -10.68 -5.01
CA LEU A 14 12.97 -10.46 -3.86
C LEU A 14 13.62 -11.07 -2.62
N ILE A 15 13.47 -10.40 -1.48
CA ILE A 15 13.97 -10.83 -0.18
C ILE A 15 12.75 -10.96 0.75
N PRO A 16 11.97 -12.06 0.65
CA PRO A 16 10.93 -12.36 1.62
C PRO A 16 11.54 -12.86 2.93
N LEU A 17 11.03 -12.37 4.06
CA LEU A 17 11.49 -12.77 5.40
C LEU A 17 10.62 -13.86 6.05
N ALA A 18 9.62 -14.37 5.32
CA ALA A 18 8.79 -15.48 5.77
C ALA A 18 9.59 -16.79 5.81
N LEU A 19 9.56 -17.47 6.96
CA LEU A 19 10.13 -18.81 7.11
C LEU A 19 9.17 -19.88 6.57
N THR A 20 9.72 -21.02 6.15
CA THR A 20 8.94 -22.16 5.66
C THR A 20 9.55 -23.48 6.14
N GLY A 21 8.74 -24.55 6.22
CA GLY A 21 9.21 -25.90 6.56
C GLY A 21 9.84 -26.00 7.96
N ASP A 22 10.95 -26.73 8.06
CA ASP A 22 11.60 -27.05 9.34
C ASP A 22 12.18 -25.81 10.05
N THR A 23 12.62 -24.81 9.28
CA THR A 23 13.15 -23.56 9.85
C THR A 23 12.05 -22.76 10.55
N LEU A 24 10.85 -22.71 9.96
CA LEU A 24 9.67 -22.12 10.60
C LEU A 24 9.32 -22.88 11.87
N THR A 25 9.24 -24.21 11.80
CA THR A 25 8.84 -25.04 12.95
C THR A 25 9.79 -24.85 14.14
N THR A 26 11.11 -24.84 13.87
CA THR A 26 12.14 -24.64 14.89
C THR A 26 12.09 -23.23 15.48
N ALA A 27 12.01 -22.20 14.63
CA ALA A 27 11.96 -20.81 15.08
C ALA A 27 10.67 -20.51 15.86
N TYR A 28 9.53 -21.08 15.44
CA TYR A 28 8.25 -20.93 16.12
C TYR A 28 8.29 -21.53 17.54
N ALA A 29 8.84 -22.74 17.70
CA ALA A 29 8.99 -23.38 19.01
C ALA A 29 9.91 -22.57 19.94
N HIS A 30 11.01 -22.03 19.41
CA HIS A 30 11.90 -21.14 20.19
C HIS A 30 11.20 -19.84 20.59
N ALA A 31 10.44 -19.24 19.68
CA ALA A 31 9.75 -17.98 19.92
C ALA A 31 8.71 -18.05 21.05
N GLN A 32 8.13 -19.22 21.32
CA GLN A 32 7.22 -19.42 22.46
C GLN A 32 7.89 -19.20 23.82
N THR A 33 9.22 -19.25 23.91
CA THR A 33 9.97 -19.03 25.15
C THR A 33 10.50 -17.60 25.31
N LEU A 34 10.35 -16.76 24.30
CA LEU A 34 10.91 -15.41 24.27
C LEU A 34 9.97 -14.39 24.95
N PRO A 35 10.51 -13.26 25.45
CA PRO A 35 9.72 -12.10 25.79
C PRO A 35 8.89 -11.65 24.58
N GLN A 36 7.66 -11.20 24.82
CA GLN A 36 6.72 -10.86 23.75
C GLN A 36 6.57 -9.35 23.60
N ILE A 37 6.57 -8.88 22.36
CA ILE A 37 6.18 -7.53 21.96
C ILE A 37 4.89 -7.64 21.14
N ARG A 38 3.86 -6.91 21.56
CA ARG A 38 2.59 -6.86 20.83
C ARG A 38 2.66 -5.83 19.73
N LEU A 39 2.33 -6.26 18.52
CA LEU A 39 2.27 -5.41 17.34
C LEU A 39 0.99 -4.58 17.32
N SER A 40 1.11 -3.30 17.01
CA SER A 40 -0.01 -2.52 16.51
C SER A 40 -0.48 -3.05 15.14
N SER A 41 -1.68 -2.65 14.71
CA SER A 41 -2.21 -3.00 13.38
C SER A 41 -1.25 -2.58 12.25
N ARG A 42 -0.60 -1.41 12.38
CA ARG A 42 0.38 -0.91 11.42
C ARG A 42 1.62 -1.79 11.38
N GLU A 43 2.22 -2.05 12.53
CA GLU A 43 3.45 -2.86 12.65
C GLU A 43 3.22 -4.30 12.20
N ARG A 44 2.01 -4.83 12.43
CA ARG A 44 1.57 -6.12 11.92
C ARG A 44 1.53 -6.14 10.39
N GLY A 45 0.91 -5.14 9.76
CA GLY A 45 0.90 -5.00 8.30
C GLY A 45 2.31 -4.86 7.73
N ASP A 46 3.16 -4.07 8.40
CA ASP A 46 4.56 -3.91 8.01
C ASP A 46 5.37 -5.21 8.14
N LEU A 47 5.19 -5.98 9.21
CA LEU A 47 5.80 -7.29 9.39
C LEU A 47 5.38 -8.27 8.29
N ILE A 48 4.09 -8.28 7.93
CA ILE A 48 3.61 -9.13 6.83
C ILE A 48 4.23 -8.67 5.50
N MET A 49 4.31 -7.37 5.25
CA MET A 49 4.95 -6.82 4.04
C MET A 49 6.46 -7.14 3.96
N LEU A 50 7.17 -7.16 5.09
CA LEU A 50 8.53 -7.69 5.20
C LEU A 50 8.57 -9.20 4.87
N GLY A 51 7.66 -9.97 5.48
CA GLY A 51 7.57 -11.43 5.29
C GLY A 51 7.35 -11.85 3.84
N ILE A 52 6.48 -11.16 3.11
CA ILE A 52 6.17 -11.49 1.71
C ILE A 52 7.14 -10.86 0.70
N GLY A 53 8.11 -10.06 1.14
CA GLY A 53 9.05 -9.34 0.28
C GLY A 53 8.46 -8.09 -0.39
N GLY A 54 7.36 -7.55 0.15
CA GLY A 54 6.77 -6.28 -0.29
C GLY A 54 7.68 -5.09 0.01
N PHE A 55 8.46 -5.16 1.09
CA PHE A 55 9.43 -4.14 1.51
C PHE A 55 10.90 -4.49 1.25
N THR A 56 11.18 -5.43 0.33
CA THR A 56 12.55 -5.62 -0.20
C THR A 56 13.16 -4.24 -0.57
N PRO A 57 14.39 -3.92 -0.12
CA PRO A 57 15.41 -4.86 0.39
C PRO A 57 15.47 -5.02 1.93
N LEU A 58 14.55 -4.44 2.69
CA LEU A 58 14.65 -4.44 4.16
C LEU A 58 14.76 -5.86 4.74
N ASP A 59 15.68 -6.03 5.70
CA ASP A 59 15.89 -7.27 6.45
C ASP A 59 15.17 -7.31 7.81
N GLY A 60 14.46 -6.22 8.14
CA GLY A 60 13.60 -6.11 9.30
C GLY A 60 13.15 -4.69 9.59
N PHE A 61 12.87 -4.41 10.87
CA PHE A 61 12.50 -3.06 11.31
C PHE A 61 13.75 -2.19 11.37
N MET A 62 13.62 -0.94 10.94
CA MET A 62 14.74 -0.02 10.79
C MET A 62 15.43 0.25 12.13
N GLY A 63 16.77 0.16 12.14
CA GLY A 63 17.60 0.71 13.20
C GLY A 63 17.65 2.25 13.16
N GLN A 64 18.31 2.85 14.14
CA GLN A 64 18.32 4.30 14.33
C GLN A 64 18.88 5.04 13.11
N ALA A 65 20.00 4.57 12.55
CA ALA A 65 20.65 5.21 11.41
C ALA A 65 19.76 5.20 10.15
N ASP A 66 19.11 4.07 9.85
CA ASP A 66 18.19 3.97 8.71
C ASP A 66 16.94 4.83 8.92
N TYR A 67 16.38 4.83 10.13
CA TYR A 67 15.26 5.69 10.50
C TYR A 67 15.60 7.18 10.29
N GLU A 68 16.74 7.65 10.81
CA GLU A 68 17.21 9.04 10.68
C GLU A 68 17.50 9.40 9.22
N GLY A 69 18.13 8.49 8.46
CA GLY A 69 18.38 8.68 7.04
C GLY A 69 17.10 8.82 6.21
N VAL A 70 16.07 8.02 6.52
CA VAL A 70 14.78 8.06 5.83
C VAL A 70 14.03 9.36 6.11
N ILE A 71 13.97 9.82 7.37
CA ILE A 71 13.30 11.10 7.68
C ILE A 71 14.05 12.29 7.09
N ALA A 72 15.39 12.24 7.03
CA ALA A 72 16.20 13.35 6.54
C ALA A 72 16.22 13.43 5.01
N SER A 73 16.33 12.28 4.33
CA SER A 73 16.71 12.23 2.91
C SER A 73 16.10 11.08 2.11
N MET A 74 15.15 10.34 2.69
CA MET A 74 14.57 9.14 2.07
C MET A 74 15.63 8.09 1.70
N THR A 75 16.64 7.90 2.54
CA THR A 75 17.76 7.01 2.23
C THR A 75 18.06 6.12 3.43
N LEU A 76 18.32 4.84 3.18
CA LEU A 76 18.77 3.87 4.18
C LEU A 76 20.26 4.12 4.47
N ALA A 77 20.55 4.87 5.53
CA ALA A 77 21.91 5.36 5.82
C ALA A 77 22.89 4.25 6.22
N GLN A 78 22.41 3.23 6.93
CA GLN A 78 23.19 2.04 7.25
C GLN A 78 22.95 0.97 6.19
N GLY A 79 21.69 0.71 5.83
CA GLY A 79 21.34 -0.30 4.83
C GLY A 79 21.15 -1.69 5.43
N GLY A 80 20.42 -1.79 6.55
CA GLY A 80 20.22 -3.04 7.27
C GLY A 80 21.32 -3.34 8.27
N VAL A 81 21.21 -4.46 8.97
CA VAL A 81 22.12 -4.76 10.09
C VAL A 81 23.58 -4.96 9.62
N ASP A 82 23.80 -5.35 8.37
CA ASP A 82 25.11 -5.60 7.76
C ASP A 82 25.51 -4.59 6.66
N GLY A 83 24.67 -3.58 6.42
CA GLY A 83 24.90 -2.55 5.41
C GLY A 83 24.73 -3.00 3.95
N THR A 84 24.06 -4.13 3.71
CA THR A 84 23.87 -4.71 2.37
C THR A 84 23.11 -3.83 1.38
N TYR A 85 22.27 -2.91 1.86
CA TYR A 85 21.50 -2.00 1.02
C TYR A 85 21.72 -0.52 1.40
N GLN A 86 22.95 -0.19 1.79
CA GLN A 86 23.33 1.19 2.14
C GLN A 86 23.08 2.14 0.97
N GLY A 87 22.53 3.32 1.27
CA GLY A 87 22.27 4.35 0.28
C GLY A 87 21.03 4.09 -0.58
N VAL A 88 20.31 2.98 -0.36
CA VAL A 88 19.09 2.69 -1.10
C VAL A 88 17.98 3.64 -0.66
N PHE A 89 17.25 4.18 -1.64
CA PHE A 89 16.10 5.04 -1.41
C PHE A 89 14.98 4.31 -0.63
N PHE A 90 14.41 4.95 0.38
CA PHE A 90 13.20 4.47 1.07
C PHE A 90 12.41 5.66 1.64
N PRO A 91 11.12 5.83 1.31
CA PRO A 91 10.44 7.12 1.50
C PRO A 91 9.83 7.33 2.90
N ILE A 92 9.51 6.25 3.63
CA ILE A 92 8.80 6.28 4.91
C ILE A 92 9.42 5.26 5.87
N PRO A 93 9.62 5.59 7.17
CA PRO A 93 10.15 4.63 8.13
C PRO A 93 9.26 3.40 8.32
N ILE A 94 9.90 2.23 8.47
CA ILE A 94 9.26 0.96 8.83
C ILE A 94 9.82 0.55 10.20
N THR A 95 9.10 0.88 11.26
CA THR A 95 9.58 0.83 12.65
C THR A 95 8.66 0.00 13.54
N LEU A 96 9.25 -0.59 14.59
CA LEU A 96 8.53 -1.25 15.68
C LEU A 96 8.72 -0.45 16.95
N SER A 97 7.64 -0.16 17.66
CA SER A 97 7.64 0.63 18.89
C SER A 97 7.29 -0.20 20.12
N THR A 98 7.81 0.23 21.27
CA THR A 98 7.46 -0.32 22.59
C THR A 98 7.50 0.79 23.64
N ASP A 99 6.88 0.55 24.80
CA ASP A 99 7.01 1.46 25.94
C ASP A 99 8.39 1.36 26.61
N THR A 100 8.76 2.41 27.34
CA THR A 100 10.06 2.54 28.03
C THR A 100 10.29 1.45 29.08
N ALA A 101 9.25 1.00 29.79
CA ALA A 101 9.40 0.00 30.83
C ALA A 101 9.79 -1.35 30.21
N THR A 102 9.14 -1.74 29.12
CA THR A 102 9.49 -2.90 28.33
C THR A 102 10.89 -2.77 27.73
N ALA A 103 11.22 -1.63 27.10
CA ALA A 103 12.54 -1.40 26.51
C ALA A 103 13.70 -1.53 27.51
N ASN A 104 13.52 -1.07 28.75
CA ASN A 104 14.53 -1.16 29.81
C ASN A 104 14.84 -2.61 30.25
N THR A 105 14.02 -3.59 29.86
CA THR A 105 14.27 -5.01 30.13
C THR A 105 15.02 -5.72 29.00
N LEU A 106 15.22 -5.04 27.86
CA LEU A 106 15.81 -5.59 26.65
C LEU A 106 17.22 -5.06 26.43
N SER A 107 18.04 -5.86 25.76
CA SER A 107 19.40 -5.51 25.33
C SER A 107 19.59 -5.77 23.84
N VAL A 108 20.54 -5.04 23.24
CA VAL A 108 21.00 -5.35 21.88
C VAL A 108 21.54 -6.80 21.84
N GLY A 109 21.14 -7.56 20.83
CA GLY A 109 21.41 -8.98 20.68
C GLY A 109 20.28 -9.89 21.19
N ASP A 110 19.35 -9.38 21.99
CA ASP A 110 18.19 -10.14 22.44
C ASP A 110 17.26 -10.49 21.28
N SER A 111 16.52 -11.59 21.43
CA SER A 111 15.43 -11.95 20.55
C SER A 111 14.10 -11.83 21.27
N VAL A 112 13.13 -11.20 20.61
CA VAL A 112 11.75 -11.05 21.12
C VAL A 112 10.76 -11.65 20.15
N ALA A 113 9.74 -12.31 20.70
CA ALA A 113 8.60 -12.79 19.95
C ALA A 113 7.66 -11.64 19.61
N LEU A 114 7.17 -11.59 18.37
CA LEU A 114 6.21 -10.62 17.90
C LEU A 114 4.82 -11.28 17.85
N VAL A 115 3.85 -10.70 18.55
CA VAL A 115 2.47 -11.22 18.61
C VAL A 115 1.46 -10.18 18.12
N ASP A 116 0.35 -10.61 17.51
CA ASP A 116 -0.72 -9.69 17.12
C ASP A 116 -1.72 -9.40 18.25
N ASP A 117 -2.85 -8.76 17.93
CA ASP A 117 -3.90 -8.41 18.90
C ASP A 117 -4.69 -9.63 19.42
N THR A 118 -4.48 -10.82 18.84
CA THR A 118 -5.10 -12.10 19.25
C THR A 118 -4.14 -13.03 19.97
N ASP A 119 -2.93 -12.55 20.32
CA ASP A 119 -1.82 -13.35 20.85
C ASP A 119 -1.23 -14.36 19.86
N ALA A 120 -1.59 -14.27 18.57
CA ALA A 120 -1.01 -15.13 17.56
C ALA A 120 0.46 -14.74 17.32
N LEU A 121 1.35 -15.73 17.33
CA LEU A 121 2.77 -15.53 17.10
C LEU A 121 3.04 -15.24 15.62
N MET A 122 3.53 -14.04 15.33
CA MET A 122 3.71 -13.50 13.98
C MET A 122 5.15 -13.57 13.49
N GLY A 123 6.13 -13.56 14.39
CA GLY A 123 7.54 -13.59 14.03
C GLY A 123 8.47 -13.42 15.22
N VAL A 124 9.75 -13.24 14.93
CA VAL A 124 10.80 -12.89 15.90
C VAL A 124 11.59 -11.71 15.37
N LEU A 125 11.93 -10.78 16.26
CA LEU A 125 12.91 -9.73 16.02
C LEU A 125 14.17 -10.05 16.81
N THR A 126 15.32 -10.07 16.14
CA THR A 126 16.63 -10.03 16.80
C THR A 126 17.10 -8.58 16.82
N ILE A 127 17.20 -8.01 18.02
CA ILE A 127 17.41 -6.57 18.24
C ILE A 127 18.85 -6.19 17.91
N SER A 128 19.04 -5.23 16.99
CA SER A 128 20.32 -4.55 16.76
C SER A 128 20.35 -3.18 17.43
N ASP A 129 19.20 -2.51 17.53
CA ASP A 129 19.09 -1.12 17.97
C ASP A 129 17.90 -0.96 18.93
N ILE A 130 18.10 -0.18 19.99
CA ILE A 130 17.05 0.30 20.90
C ILE A 130 17.26 1.81 21.02
N TYR A 131 16.31 2.62 20.54
CA TYR A 131 16.51 4.06 20.43
C TYR A 131 15.23 4.87 20.63
N THR A 132 15.37 6.11 21.08
CA THR A 132 14.25 7.05 21.22
C THR A 132 14.08 7.84 19.91
N PRO A 133 12.96 7.69 19.19
CA PRO A 133 12.72 8.40 17.94
C PRO A 133 12.33 9.86 18.17
N ASN A 134 12.72 10.74 17.24
CA ASN A 134 12.14 12.08 17.14
C ASN A 134 10.81 12.03 16.38
N LYS A 135 9.72 11.63 17.07
CA LYS A 135 8.38 11.47 16.49
C LYS A 135 7.84 12.73 15.79
N THR A 136 8.16 13.91 16.32
CA THR A 136 7.77 15.19 15.70
C THR A 136 8.47 15.40 14.36
N ALA A 137 9.77 15.10 14.29
CA ALA A 137 10.52 15.17 13.03
C ALA A 137 10.04 14.11 12.03
N GLU A 138 9.75 12.88 12.48
CA GLU A 138 9.13 11.85 11.63
C GLU A 138 7.79 12.32 11.05
N CYS A 139 6.94 12.91 11.89
CA CYS A 139 5.64 13.40 11.45
C CYS A 139 5.78 14.49 10.39
N GLN A 140 6.66 15.46 10.64
CA GLN A 140 6.93 16.53 9.68
C GLN A 140 7.51 15.99 8.36
N ALA A 141 8.45 15.04 8.43
CA ALA A 141 9.09 14.47 7.25
C ALA A 141 8.17 13.54 6.43
N THR A 142 7.26 12.84 7.11
CA THR A 142 6.38 11.83 6.49
C THR A 142 5.07 12.44 6.01
N PHE A 143 4.42 13.28 6.83
CA PHE A 143 3.08 13.81 6.56
C PHE A 143 3.11 15.29 6.15
N GLY A 144 4.25 15.97 6.23
CA GLY A 144 4.34 17.41 5.99
C GLY A 144 3.68 18.27 7.08
N THR A 145 3.21 17.66 8.16
CA THR A 145 2.52 18.31 9.28
C THR A 145 2.77 17.54 10.58
N THR A 146 2.62 18.24 11.70
CA THR A 146 2.65 17.68 13.06
C THR A 146 1.29 17.79 13.75
N ASP A 147 0.23 18.13 13.01
CA ASP A 147 -1.13 18.26 13.51
C ASP A 147 -1.68 16.89 14.00
N PRO A 148 -2.00 16.73 15.30
CA PRO A 148 -2.52 15.48 15.83
C PRO A 148 -3.91 15.10 15.28
N ASN A 149 -4.62 15.99 14.58
CA ASN A 149 -5.86 15.62 13.89
C ASN A 149 -5.61 14.83 12.59
N HIS A 150 -4.39 14.88 12.04
CA HIS A 150 -4.00 14.02 10.93
C HIS A 150 -3.88 12.57 11.43
N VAL A 151 -4.67 11.64 10.89
CA VAL A 151 -4.75 10.26 11.40
C VAL A 151 -3.40 9.53 11.44
N GLY A 152 -2.52 9.76 10.47
CA GLY A 152 -1.16 9.19 10.46
C GLY A 152 -0.24 9.83 11.50
N VAL A 153 -0.42 11.12 11.81
CA VAL A 153 0.35 11.82 12.85
C VAL A 153 -0.08 11.30 14.22
N ALA A 154 -1.39 11.20 14.45
CA ALA A 154 -1.95 10.63 15.68
C ALA A 154 -1.40 9.22 15.96
N GLN A 155 -1.26 8.39 14.91
CA GLN A 155 -0.68 7.05 15.04
C GLN A 155 0.80 7.08 15.47
N VAL A 156 1.63 7.92 14.85
CA VAL A 156 3.05 8.04 15.21
C VAL A 156 3.20 8.60 16.62
N LEU A 157 2.49 9.69 16.95
CA LEU A 157 2.56 10.30 18.28
C LEU A 157 2.03 9.37 19.37
N GLY A 158 1.01 8.57 19.08
CA GLY A 158 0.43 7.59 20.01
C GLY A 158 1.16 6.24 20.09
N SER A 159 2.21 6.02 19.30
CA SER A 159 3.04 4.80 19.35
C SER A 159 3.93 4.77 20.60
N GLY A 160 4.59 3.65 20.88
CA GLY A 160 5.54 3.52 22.00
C GLY A 160 6.70 4.53 21.92
N ASP A 161 7.32 4.86 23.06
CA ASP A 161 8.36 5.90 23.16
C ASP A 161 9.77 5.43 22.78
N VAL A 162 9.94 4.14 22.57
CA VAL A 162 11.21 3.53 22.16
C VAL A 162 10.97 2.69 20.91
N TYR A 163 11.85 2.82 19.92
CA TYR A 163 11.85 1.99 18.73
C TYR A 163 12.88 0.87 18.84
N LEU A 164 12.51 -0.31 18.34
CA LEU A 164 13.33 -1.50 18.27
C LEU A 164 13.65 -1.78 16.80
N GLY A 165 14.94 -1.76 16.46
CA GLY A 165 15.44 -2.07 15.12
C GLY A 165 16.17 -3.42 15.11
N GLY A 166 16.18 -4.09 13.96
CA GLY A 166 16.92 -5.34 13.77
C GLY A 166 16.27 -6.30 12.78
N LYS A 167 16.92 -7.47 12.60
CA LYS A 167 16.48 -8.48 11.63
C LYS A 167 15.22 -9.18 12.11
N VAL A 168 14.29 -9.45 11.19
CA VAL A 168 13.06 -10.18 11.51
C VAL A 168 12.99 -11.52 10.78
N GLN A 169 12.38 -12.49 11.45
CA GLN A 169 11.89 -13.72 10.86
C GLN A 169 10.37 -13.73 10.97
N VAL A 170 9.67 -13.96 9.86
CA VAL A 170 8.20 -13.87 9.82
C VAL A 170 7.59 -15.26 9.74
N PHE A 171 6.59 -15.53 10.57
CA PHE A 171 5.96 -16.84 10.68
C PHE A 171 4.56 -16.88 10.06
N SER A 172 3.89 -15.73 10.01
CA SER A 172 2.48 -15.66 9.63
C SER A 172 2.22 -14.51 8.67
N GLN A 173 1.28 -14.74 7.75
CA GLN A 173 0.69 -13.72 6.89
C GLN A 173 -0.67 -13.24 7.44
N GLY A 174 -1.02 -13.59 8.68
CA GLY A 174 -2.33 -13.30 9.28
C GLY A 174 -3.48 -14.05 8.61
N GLU A 175 -4.69 -13.49 8.75
CA GLU A 175 -5.92 -14.00 8.14
C GLU A 175 -5.98 -13.82 6.61
N PHE A 176 -5.16 -12.94 6.04
CA PHE A 176 -5.32 -12.50 4.66
C PHE A 176 -5.35 -13.63 3.61
N PRO A 177 -4.51 -14.68 3.69
CA PRO A 177 -4.60 -15.81 2.75
C PRO A 177 -5.89 -16.61 2.87
N THR A 178 -6.50 -16.66 4.06
CA THR A 178 -7.71 -17.43 4.35
C THR A 178 -8.98 -16.64 4.06
N ASP A 179 -8.99 -15.35 4.41
CA ASP A 179 -10.16 -14.47 4.23
C ASP A 179 -10.27 -13.96 2.79
N TYR A 180 -9.14 -13.86 2.08
CA TYR A 180 -9.07 -13.33 0.72
C TYR A 180 -8.29 -14.24 -0.25
N PRO A 181 -8.59 -15.55 -0.34
CA PRO A 181 -7.76 -16.51 -1.07
C PRO A 181 -7.64 -16.20 -2.57
N GLU A 182 -8.69 -15.60 -3.14
CA GLU A 182 -8.75 -15.28 -4.56
C GLU A 182 -7.90 -14.05 -4.90
N ILE A 183 -7.97 -12.99 -4.09
CA ILE A 183 -7.35 -11.70 -4.40
C ILE A 183 -6.05 -11.43 -3.65
N TYR A 184 -5.83 -11.99 -2.47
CA TYR A 184 -4.56 -11.84 -1.77
C TYR A 184 -3.44 -12.44 -2.61
N LYS A 185 -2.43 -11.64 -2.95
CA LYS A 185 -1.28 -12.08 -3.74
C LYS A 185 -0.01 -11.50 -3.17
N THR A 186 1.03 -12.33 -3.06
CA THR A 186 2.39 -11.88 -2.70
C THR A 186 3.10 -11.30 -3.92
N PRO A 187 4.18 -10.51 -3.72
CA PRO A 187 5.04 -10.04 -4.82
C PRO A 187 5.53 -11.16 -5.74
N ALA A 188 5.87 -12.32 -5.19
CA ALA A 188 6.31 -13.47 -5.98
C ALA A 188 5.18 -14.00 -6.88
N GLN A 189 3.95 -14.08 -6.35
CA GLN A 189 2.78 -14.55 -7.09
C GLN A 189 2.39 -13.59 -8.21
N THR A 190 2.31 -12.28 -7.97
CA THR A 190 1.97 -11.32 -9.03
C THR A 190 3.01 -11.34 -10.15
N ARG A 191 4.30 -11.39 -9.81
CA ARG A 191 5.37 -11.53 -10.81
C ARG A 191 5.27 -12.82 -11.62
N ALA A 192 4.89 -13.94 -11.00
CA ALA A 192 4.65 -15.19 -11.72
C ALA A 192 3.46 -15.06 -12.70
N MET A 193 2.36 -14.46 -12.25
CA MET A 193 1.18 -14.21 -13.10
C MET A 193 1.51 -13.31 -14.30
N PHE A 194 2.29 -12.24 -14.09
CA PHE A 194 2.70 -11.34 -15.18
C PHE A 194 3.53 -12.07 -16.23
N ARG A 195 4.49 -12.90 -15.79
CA ARG A 195 5.29 -13.72 -16.73
C ARG A 195 4.45 -14.75 -17.48
N GLN A 196 3.50 -15.40 -16.80
CA GLN A 196 2.60 -16.35 -17.45
C GLN A 196 1.77 -15.68 -18.56
N LYS A 197 1.41 -14.40 -18.39
CA LYS A 197 0.74 -13.60 -19.42
C LYS A 197 1.69 -12.98 -20.45
N GLY A 198 3.00 -13.13 -20.29
CA GLY A 198 4.00 -12.50 -21.15
C GLY A 198 4.08 -10.97 -21.00
N TRP A 199 3.53 -10.42 -19.91
CA TRP A 199 3.59 -8.97 -19.64
C TRP A 199 5.01 -8.55 -19.24
N LYS A 200 5.49 -7.46 -19.81
CA LYS A 200 6.80 -6.85 -19.53
C LYS A 200 6.66 -5.51 -18.81
N THR A 201 5.65 -4.74 -19.20
CA THR A 201 5.26 -3.47 -18.60
C THR A 201 3.91 -3.61 -17.93
N VAL A 202 3.86 -3.30 -16.64
CA VAL A 202 2.65 -3.42 -15.83
C VAL A 202 2.44 -2.14 -15.04
N SER A 203 1.22 -1.64 -15.07
CA SER A 203 0.81 -0.50 -14.25
C SER A 203 0.03 -0.96 -13.03
N ALA A 204 0.31 -0.39 -11.86
CA ALA A 204 -0.48 -0.60 -10.66
C ALA A 204 -1.58 0.45 -10.54
N PHE A 205 -2.80 0.01 -10.25
CA PHE A 205 -3.90 0.87 -9.83
C PHE A 205 -4.28 0.54 -8.38
N GLN A 206 -3.99 1.47 -7.48
CA GLN A 206 -4.35 1.37 -6.08
C GLN A 206 -5.84 1.72 -5.89
N THR A 207 -6.60 0.89 -5.19
CA THR A 207 -7.96 1.27 -4.78
C THR A 207 -8.37 0.69 -3.43
N ARG A 208 -9.21 1.42 -2.71
CA ARG A 208 -9.96 0.92 -1.54
C ARG A 208 -11.47 1.00 -1.74
N ASN A 209 -11.89 1.49 -2.90
CA ASN A 209 -13.28 1.73 -3.27
C ASN A 209 -13.64 0.87 -4.49
N PRO A 210 -14.94 0.64 -4.75
CA PRO A 210 -15.39 0.18 -6.06
C PRO A 210 -14.86 1.07 -7.19
N MET A 211 -14.72 0.48 -8.38
CA MET A 211 -14.32 1.22 -9.57
C MET A 211 -15.55 1.72 -10.34
N HIS A 212 -15.64 3.03 -10.54
CA HIS A 212 -16.63 3.67 -11.41
C HIS A 212 -15.98 4.07 -12.74
N ARG A 213 -16.71 4.75 -13.64
CA ARG A 213 -16.20 5.04 -15.00
C ARG A 213 -14.94 5.90 -15.02
N SER A 214 -14.76 6.76 -14.02
CA SER A 214 -13.51 7.51 -13.83
C SER A 214 -12.33 6.56 -13.60
N HIS A 215 -12.44 5.59 -12.67
CA HIS A 215 -11.38 4.60 -12.41
C HIS A 215 -11.21 3.61 -13.57
N GLU A 216 -12.30 3.20 -14.21
CA GLU A 216 -12.27 2.38 -15.44
C GLU A 216 -11.41 3.07 -16.52
N TYR A 217 -11.63 4.37 -16.73
CA TYR A 217 -10.91 5.16 -17.72
C TYR A 217 -9.41 5.26 -17.38
N LEU A 218 -9.04 5.41 -16.11
CA LEU A 218 -7.63 5.39 -15.68
C LEU A 218 -6.96 4.04 -15.99
N ALA A 219 -7.63 2.93 -15.67
CA ALA A 219 -7.11 1.60 -15.93
C ALA A 219 -6.98 1.32 -17.44
N LYS A 220 -7.92 1.80 -18.26
CA LYS A 220 -7.85 1.70 -19.72
C LYS A 220 -6.69 2.50 -20.30
N ILE A 221 -6.47 3.74 -19.85
CA ILE A 221 -5.29 4.53 -20.24
C ILE A 221 -4.01 3.75 -19.94
N ALA A 222 -3.92 3.12 -18.76
CA ALA A 222 -2.75 2.34 -18.39
C ALA A 222 -2.53 1.12 -19.31
N ILE A 223 -3.60 0.45 -19.77
CA ILE A 223 -3.52 -0.66 -20.73
C ILE A 223 -3.07 -0.20 -22.12
N GLU A 224 -3.38 1.03 -22.54
CA GLU A 224 -2.89 1.56 -23.84
C GLU A 224 -1.37 1.74 -23.87
N ILE A 225 -0.73 1.84 -22.70
CA ILE A 225 0.72 2.12 -22.58
C ILE A 225 1.51 1.01 -21.90
N CYS A 226 0.85 -0.02 -21.38
CA CYS A 226 1.44 -1.16 -20.68
C CYS A 226 0.76 -2.45 -21.15
N ASP A 227 1.45 -3.58 -21.00
CA ASP A 227 0.88 -4.88 -21.38
C ASP A 227 -0.34 -5.28 -20.52
N GLY A 228 -0.43 -4.73 -19.31
CA GLY A 228 -1.58 -4.90 -18.44
C GLY A 228 -1.58 -4.01 -17.21
N VAL A 229 -2.67 -4.09 -16.45
CA VAL A 229 -2.86 -3.35 -15.20
C VAL A 229 -3.16 -4.30 -14.03
N LEU A 230 -2.45 -4.09 -12.93
CA LEU A 230 -2.70 -4.71 -11.64
C LEU A 230 -3.62 -3.78 -10.82
N VAL A 231 -4.93 -4.06 -10.82
CA VAL A 231 -5.88 -3.44 -9.89
C VAL A 231 -5.68 -4.10 -8.54
N HIS A 232 -5.16 -3.35 -7.57
CA HIS A 232 -4.70 -3.95 -6.33
C HIS A 232 -5.17 -3.20 -5.12
N SER A 233 -6.07 -3.88 -4.42
CA SER A 233 -6.83 -3.32 -3.34
C SER A 233 -6.10 -3.42 -2.01
N LEU A 234 -6.26 -2.39 -1.19
CA LEU A 234 -5.86 -2.47 0.21
C LEU A 234 -6.73 -3.51 0.93
N LEU A 235 -6.10 -4.49 1.55
CA LEU A 235 -6.72 -5.46 2.46
C LEU A 235 -6.26 -5.10 3.87
N GLY A 236 -7.20 -4.77 4.74
CA GLY A 236 -6.91 -4.30 6.09
C GLY A 236 -8.20 -4.01 6.85
N LYS A 237 -8.07 -3.53 8.09
CA LYS A 237 -9.23 -3.19 8.91
C LYS A 237 -10.05 -2.08 8.23
N LEU A 238 -11.34 -2.35 8.04
CA LEU A 238 -12.27 -1.40 7.44
C LEU A 238 -12.51 -0.22 8.40
N LYS A 239 -12.65 1.00 7.86
CA LYS A 239 -13.22 2.11 8.64
C LYS A 239 -14.74 1.98 8.68
N ALA A 240 -15.36 2.53 9.72
CA ALA A 240 -16.82 2.61 9.80
C ALA A 240 -17.37 3.34 8.55
N GLY A 241 -18.28 2.66 7.82
CA GLY A 241 -18.86 3.15 6.58
C GLY A 241 -18.16 2.68 5.28
N ASP A 242 -17.02 1.97 5.38
CA ASP A 242 -16.41 1.34 4.21
C ASP A 242 -17.25 0.16 3.72
N ILE A 243 -17.31 -0.02 2.39
CA ILE A 243 -17.94 -1.17 1.76
C ILE A 243 -17.10 -2.42 2.06
N PRO A 244 -17.67 -3.55 2.52
CA PRO A 244 -16.96 -4.80 2.76
C PRO A 244 -16.12 -5.26 1.57
N ALA A 245 -15.00 -5.92 1.85
CA ALA A 245 -14.03 -6.32 0.83
C ALA A 245 -14.64 -7.26 -0.23
N ASN A 246 -15.51 -8.19 0.15
CA ASN A 246 -16.22 -9.09 -0.78
C ASN A 246 -17.11 -8.32 -1.77
N VAL A 247 -17.86 -7.31 -1.30
CA VAL A 247 -18.71 -6.46 -2.14
C VAL A 247 -17.87 -5.62 -3.09
N ARG A 248 -16.75 -5.04 -2.61
CA ARG A 248 -15.81 -4.32 -3.48
C ARG A 248 -15.20 -5.24 -4.53
N GLN A 249 -14.83 -6.46 -4.14
CA GLN A 249 -14.25 -7.45 -5.04
C GLN A 249 -15.23 -7.78 -6.15
N GLU A 250 -16.49 -8.07 -5.81
CA GLU A 250 -17.55 -8.36 -6.77
C GLU A 250 -17.79 -7.17 -7.72
N ALA A 251 -17.90 -5.95 -7.18
CA ALA A 251 -18.13 -4.76 -8.00
C ALA A 251 -17.00 -4.49 -9.00
N ILE A 252 -15.74 -4.72 -8.60
CA ILE A 252 -14.57 -4.60 -9.50
C ILE A 252 -14.56 -5.76 -10.50
N GLY A 253 -14.85 -6.99 -10.07
CA GLY A 253 -14.91 -8.17 -10.95
C GLY A 253 -15.94 -8.01 -12.06
N VAL A 254 -17.17 -7.60 -11.71
CA VAL A 254 -18.24 -7.30 -12.68
C VAL A 254 -17.80 -6.24 -13.69
N LEU A 255 -17.09 -5.19 -13.25
CA LEU A 255 -16.56 -4.19 -14.16
C LEU A 255 -15.52 -4.79 -15.12
N ILE A 256 -14.60 -5.60 -14.60
CA ILE A 256 -13.55 -6.25 -15.40
C ILE A 256 -14.16 -7.17 -16.46
N ASP A 257 -15.05 -8.07 -16.05
CA ASP A 257 -15.61 -9.11 -16.92
C ASP A 257 -16.43 -8.54 -18.08
N ASN A 258 -17.12 -7.43 -17.85
CA ASN A 258 -18.01 -6.83 -18.87
C ASN A 258 -17.33 -5.76 -19.72
N TYR A 259 -16.31 -5.06 -19.21
CA TYR A 259 -15.83 -3.81 -19.82
C TYR A 259 -14.33 -3.77 -20.12
N PHE A 260 -13.58 -4.83 -19.82
CA PHE A 260 -12.15 -4.95 -20.16
C PHE A 260 -11.90 -6.10 -21.12
N LYS A 261 -10.87 -5.94 -21.97
CA LYS A 261 -10.40 -7.03 -22.81
C LYS A 261 -9.83 -8.13 -21.92
N LYS A 262 -10.19 -9.38 -22.20
CA LYS A 262 -9.65 -10.55 -21.50
C LYS A 262 -8.11 -10.48 -21.46
N ASP A 263 -7.54 -10.88 -20.33
CA ASP A 263 -6.09 -10.93 -20.10
C ASP A 263 -5.36 -9.57 -20.11
N THR A 264 -6.06 -8.46 -19.84
CA THR A 264 -5.45 -7.12 -19.67
C THR A 264 -5.46 -6.60 -18.22
N VAL A 265 -6.25 -7.22 -17.34
CA VAL A 265 -6.38 -6.84 -15.92
C VAL A 265 -6.11 -8.03 -15.02
N ILE A 266 -5.36 -7.80 -13.94
CA ILE A 266 -5.31 -8.70 -12.78
C ILE A 266 -5.88 -7.92 -11.59
N GLN A 267 -6.89 -8.50 -10.94
CA GLN A 267 -7.38 -8.03 -9.64
C GLN A 267 -6.65 -8.78 -8.52
N ALA A 268 -6.12 -8.05 -7.56
CA ALA A 268 -5.45 -8.61 -6.39
C ALA A 268 -5.56 -7.66 -5.17
N GLY A 269 -4.95 -8.01 -4.05
CA GLY A 269 -4.88 -7.17 -2.86
C GLY A 269 -3.68 -7.48 -1.96
N TYR A 270 -3.37 -6.54 -1.08
CA TYR A 270 -2.19 -6.57 -0.20
C TYR A 270 -2.48 -6.11 1.24
N PRO A 271 -1.71 -6.60 2.23
CA PRO A 271 -2.04 -6.52 3.65
C PRO A 271 -1.35 -5.35 4.36
N LEU A 272 -1.79 -4.11 4.12
CA LEU A 272 -1.17 -2.93 4.72
C LEU A 272 -2.21 -1.99 5.31
N ASP A 273 -1.83 -1.25 6.35
CA ASP A 273 -2.61 -0.10 6.85
C ASP A 273 -2.19 1.18 6.13
N MET A 274 -3.19 1.94 5.68
CA MET A 274 -2.97 3.23 5.01
C MET A 274 -2.45 4.26 6.01
N ARG A 275 -1.36 4.94 5.66
CA ARG A 275 -0.70 5.96 6.50
C ARG A 275 -1.33 7.35 6.31
N TYR A 276 -2.02 7.55 5.20
CA TYR A 276 -2.58 8.82 4.77
C TYR A 276 -1.51 9.90 4.55
N ALA A 277 -0.32 9.49 4.12
CA ALA A 277 0.84 10.39 3.99
C ALA A 277 0.94 11.05 2.60
N GLY A 278 -0.16 11.06 1.84
CA GLY A 278 -0.30 11.77 0.58
C GLY A 278 0.91 11.56 -0.35
N PRO A 279 1.69 12.62 -0.65
CA PRO A 279 2.86 12.53 -1.50
C PRO A 279 3.89 11.47 -1.08
N LYS A 280 4.23 11.37 0.21
CA LYS A 280 5.22 10.40 0.69
C LYS A 280 4.73 8.96 0.55
N GLU A 281 3.45 8.73 0.78
CA GLU A 281 2.85 7.40 0.61
C GLU A 281 2.70 7.02 -0.86
N ALA A 282 2.58 7.99 -1.78
CA ALA A 282 2.65 7.72 -3.22
C ALA A 282 4.01 7.13 -3.64
N LEU A 283 5.11 7.60 -3.04
CA LEU A 283 6.45 7.03 -3.24
C LEU A 283 6.56 5.63 -2.63
N LEU A 284 6.03 5.42 -1.41
CA LEU A 284 6.01 4.10 -0.78
C LEU A 284 5.21 3.09 -1.62
N HIS A 285 4.06 3.54 -2.15
CA HIS A 285 3.26 2.77 -3.10
C HIS A 285 4.11 2.40 -4.32
N ALA A 286 4.76 3.35 -4.99
CA ALA A 286 5.60 3.05 -6.15
C ALA A 286 6.73 2.06 -5.83
N LEU A 287 7.36 2.18 -4.66
CA LEU A 287 8.43 1.30 -4.19
C LEU A 287 7.95 -0.14 -4.06
N PHE A 288 6.92 -0.41 -3.24
CA PHE A 288 6.49 -1.80 -3.11
C PHE A 288 5.85 -2.30 -4.41
N ARG A 289 5.24 -1.43 -5.23
CA ARG A 289 4.77 -1.85 -6.57
C ARG A 289 5.88 -2.32 -7.49
N GLN A 290 7.07 -1.75 -7.37
CA GLN A 290 8.25 -2.28 -8.01
C GLN A 290 8.50 -3.72 -7.57
N ASN A 291 8.45 -3.98 -6.25
CA ASN A 291 8.59 -5.32 -5.69
C ASN A 291 7.50 -6.29 -6.18
N TYR A 292 6.27 -5.84 -6.39
CA TYR A 292 5.21 -6.63 -7.02
C TYR A 292 5.37 -6.83 -8.53
N GLY A 293 6.38 -6.22 -9.16
CA GLY A 293 6.70 -6.35 -10.59
C GLY A 293 6.04 -5.29 -11.49
N CYS A 294 5.50 -4.22 -10.92
CA CYS A 294 4.88 -3.14 -11.69
C CYS A 294 5.93 -2.10 -12.08
N SER A 295 6.04 -1.83 -13.37
CA SER A 295 6.88 -0.76 -13.94
C SER A 295 6.29 0.64 -13.79
N HIS A 296 4.98 0.72 -13.57
CA HIS A 296 4.24 1.98 -13.52
C HIS A 296 3.27 2.01 -12.33
N LEU A 297 2.96 3.20 -11.83
CA LEU A 297 1.92 3.45 -10.84
C LEU A 297 1.00 4.54 -11.35
N ILE A 298 -0.32 4.28 -11.40
CA ILE A 298 -1.31 5.33 -11.63
C ILE A 298 -1.34 6.25 -10.40
N VAL A 299 -1.03 7.53 -10.60
CA VAL A 299 -1.09 8.55 -9.57
C VAL A 299 -2.10 9.60 -10.01
N GLY A 300 -3.28 9.55 -9.40
CA GLY A 300 -4.38 10.48 -9.67
C GLY A 300 -4.32 11.75 -8.82
N ARG A 301 -5.45 12.45 -8.78
CA ARG A 301 -5.69 13.56 -7.85
C ARG A 301 -5.71 13.03 -6.41
N ASP A 302 -5.06 13.74 -5.49
CA ASP A 302 -5.14 13.53 -4.04
C ASP A 302 -4.78 12.08 -3.63
N HIS A 303 -3.78 11.52 -4.32
CA HIS A 303 -3.36 10.13 -4.10
C HIS A 303 -2.83 9.95 -2.68
N ALA A 304 -3.41 8.99 -1.96
CA ALA A 304 -3.11 8.69 -0.57
C ALA A 304 -3.32 9.85 0.44
N GLY A 305 -4.07 10.89 0.05
CA GLY A 305 -4.35 12.04 0.90
C GLY A 305 -5.45 11.79 1.94
N VAL A 306 -5.58 12.75 2.87
CA VAL A 306 -6.66 12.85 3.85
C VAL A 306 -6.93 14.33 4.12
N GLY A 307 -8.19 14.68 4.38
CA GLY A 307 -8.58 16.06 4.65
C GLY A 307 -8.09 17.03 3.57
N ASP A 308 -7.59 18.19 4.01
CA ASP A 308 -7.04 19.24 3.13
C ASP A 308 -5.54 19.46 3.37
N TYR A 309 -4.81 18.43 3.82
CA TYR A 309 -3.37 18.55 4.14
C TYR A 309 -2.45 18.62 2.92
N TYR A 310 -2.91 18.16 1.75
CA TYR A 310 -2.10 18.05 0.54
C TYR A 310 -2.78 18.73 -0.64
N GLY A 311 -1.99 19.37 -1.51
CA GLY A 311 -2.48 19.88 -2.77
C GLY A 311 -2.92 18.74 -3.70
N ALA A 312 -3.89 19.03 -4.55
CA ALA A 312 -4.56 18.07 -5.45
C ALA A 312 -3.60 17.20 -6.29
N PHE A 313 -2.41 17.68 -6.62
CA PHE A 313 -1.42 16.97 -7.45
C PHE A 313 -0.03 16.88 -6.80
N ASP A 314 0.10 17.15 -5.50
CA ASP A 314 1.41 17.13 -4.85
C ASP A 314 2.00 15.71 -4.84
N ALA A 315 1.15 14.68 -4.77
CA ALA A 315 1.55 13.29 -4.93
C ALA A 315 2.08 12.94 -6.33
N GLN A 316 1.77 13.74 -7.36
CA GLN A 316 2.39 13.61 -8.68
C GLN A 316 3.72 14.37 -8.75
N LYS A 317 3.78 15.57 -8.17
CA LYS A 317 4.95 16.45 -8.19
C LYS A 317 6.13 15.89 -7.40
N ILE A 318 5.88 15.16 -6.31
CA ILE A 318 6.95 14.61 -5.47
C ILE A 318 7.86 13.62 -6.23
N PHE A 319 7.38 12.97 -7.28
CA PHE A 319 8.23 12.15 -8.14
C PHE A 319 9.27 12.96 -8.91
N ASP A 320 9.07 14.27 -9.08
CA ASP A 320 10.02 15.18 -9.74
C ASP A 320 11.09 15.71 -8.76
N THR A 321 10.94 15.45 -7.46
CA THR A 321 11.86 15.93 -6.41
C THR A 321 12.86 14.86 -5.94
N ILE A 322 12.67 13.61 -6.36
CA ILE A 322 13.59 12.50 -6.05
C ILE A 322 14.63 12.33 -7.18
N ASP A 323 15.75 11.70 -6.86
CA ASP A 323 16.75 11.35 -7.87
C ASP A 323 16.16 10.42 -8.93
N LYS A 324 16.61 10.57 -10.19
CA LYS A 324 16.00 9.88 -11.34
C LYS A 324 16.11 8.36 -11.28
N ASP A 325 17.11 7.86 -10.55
CA ASP A 325 17.39 6.45 -10.34
C ASP A 325 16.94 5.93 -8.96
N ALA A 326 16.34 6.79 -8.12
CA ALA A 326 15.82 6.41 -6.81
C ALA A 326 14.68 5.38 -6.90
N LEU A 327 13.87 5.41 -7.97
CA LEU A 327 12.81 4.43 -8.24
C LEU A 327 12.78 4.08 -9.73
N ILE A 328 12.62 2.79 -10.04
CA ILE A 328 12.41 2.33 -11.42
C ILE A 328 10.93 2.43 -11.80
N THR A 329 10.02 2.22 -10.83
CA THR A 329 8.58 2.41 -11.03
C THR A 329 8.29 3.87 -11.40
N LYS A 330 7.68 4.08 -12.57
CA LYS A 330 7.35 5.42 -13.07
C LYS A 330 5.91 5.83 -12.72
N PRO A 331 5.67 7.09 -12.32
CA PRO A 331 4.31 7.58 -12.12
C PRO A 331 3.61 7.82 -13.46
N LEU A 332 2.39 7.33 -13.59
CA LEU A 332 1.44 7.74 -14.61
C LEU A 332 0.56 8.84 -14.03
N LYS A 333 0.98 10.08 -14.28
CA LYS A 333 0.37 11.30 -13.75
C LYS A 333 -0.89 11.64 -14.53
N ILE A 334 -2.03 11.06 -14.12
CA ILE A 334 -3.32 11.31 -14.77
C ILE A 334 -4.08 12.38 -13.99
N ASP A 335 -4.61 13.36 -14.71
CA ASP A 335 -5.37 14.47 -14.10
C ASP A 335 -6.78 14.01 -13.68
N TRP A 336 -7.56 14.90 -13.08
CA TRP A 336 -8.91 14.59 -12.62
C TRP A 336 -9.80 14.19 -13.79
N THR A 337 -10.25 12.93 -13.80
CA THR A 337 -11.12 12.38 -14.84
C THR A 337 -12.60 12.44 -14.47
N PHE A 338 -13.44 12.62 -15.48
CA PHE A 338 -14.89 12.73 -15.36
C PHE A 338 -15.54 12.43 -16.72
N TYR A 339 -16.83 12.13 -16.73
CA TYR A 339 -17.61 12.17 -17.96
C TYR A 339 -17.96 13.62 -18.27
N CYS A 340 -17.74 14.06 -19.50
CA CYS A 340 -18.12 15.39 -19.97
C CYS A 340 -19.22 15.26 -21.03
N HIS A 341 -20.35 15.92 -20.79
CA HIS A 341 -21.48 15.95 -21.73
C HIS A 341 -21.11 16.63 -23.06
N GLY A 342 -20.30 17.70 -23.02
CA GLY A 342 -19.83 18.39 -24.24
C GLY A 342 -18.88 17.53 -25.08
N CYS A 343 -18.01 16.75 -24.44
CA CYS A 343 -17.12 15.82 -25.15
C CYS A 343 -17.81 14.50 -25.56
N GLY A 344 -18.98 14.20 -25.02
CA GLY A 344 -19.68 12.93 -25.24
C GLY A 344 -18.97 11.71 -24.66
N GLY A 345 -18.12 11.87 -23.64
CA GLY A 345 -17.29 10.77 -23.15
C GLY A 345 -16.46 11.08 -21.91
N MET A 346 -15.65 10.10 -21.50
CA MET A 346 -14.66 10.30 -20.44
C MET A 346 -13.54 11.22 -20.92
N ALA A 347 -13.16 12.16 -20.07
CA ALA A 347 -12.06 13.09 -20.32
C ALA A 347 -11.34 13.38 -19.00
N SER A 348 -10.32 14.22 -19.08
CA SER A 348 -9.68 14.84 -17.92
C SER A 348 -9.70 16.37 -18.06
N THR A 349 -9.41 17.09 -16.99
CA THR A 349 -9.14 18.55 -17.05
C THR A 349 -8.04 18.93 -18.03
N LYS A 350 -7.09 18.04 -18.37
CA LYS A 350 -6.05 18.31 -19.39
C LYS A 350 -6.55 18.24 -20.82
N THR A 351 -7.64 17.50 -21.06
CA THR A 351 -8.10 17.16 -22.42
C THR A 351 -9.49 17.71 -22.72
N CYS A 352 -10.25 18.08 -21.69
CA CYS A 352 -11.57 18.69 -21.82
C CYS A 352 -11.45 20.22 -21.83
N PRO A 353 -11.97 20.92 -22.85
CA PRO A 353 -11.99 22.38 -22.87
C PRO A 353 -13.20 22.99 -22.12
N HIS A 354 -14.16 22.17 -21.72
CA HIS A 354 -15.41 22.62 -21.12
C HIS A 354 -15.27 22.89 -19.61
N ASP A 355 -16.12 23.76 -19.08
CA ASP A 355 -16.18 24.04 -17.65
C ASP A 355 -16.93 22.94 -16.86
N SER A 356 -16.90 23.05 -15.53
CA SER A 356 -17.44 22.04 -14.63
C SER A 356 -18.94 21.78 -14.75
N SER A 357 -19.73 22.69 -15.33
CA SER A 357 -21.16 22.48 -15.55
C SER A 357 -21.44 21.34 -16.54
N HIS A 358 -20.49 21.02 -17.41
CA HIS A 358 -20.57 19.88 -18.34
C HIS A 358 -20.09 18.56 -17.71
N HIS A 359 -19.52 18.58 -16.52
CA HIS A 359 -18.82 17.44 -15.92
C HIS A 359 -19.70 16.69 -14.92
N VAL A 360 -19.79 15.37 -15.09
CA VAL A 360 -20.48 14.50 -14.14
C VAL A 360 -19.54 14.21 -12.97
N LYS A 361 -19.84 14.79 -11.81
CA LYS A 361 -19.11 14.58 -10.55
C LYS A 361 -20.10 14.28 -9.44
N ILE A 362 -19.96 13.12 -8.81
CA ILE A 362 -20.77 12.71 -7.65
C ILE A 362 -19.81 12.46 -6.49
N SER A 363 -20.06 13.12 -5.36
CA SER A 363 -19.28 12.89 -4.14
C SER A 363 -19.58 11.50 -3.57
N GLY A 364 -18.63 10.92 -2.82
CA GLY A 364 -18.85 9.62 -2.18
C GLY A 364 -20.05 9.63 -1.24
N THR A 365 -20.30 10.73 -0.53
CA THR A 365 -21.48 10.89 0.34
C THR A 365 -22.76 10.91 -0.49
N ALA A 366 -22.82 11.69 -1.57
CA ALA A 366 -24.01 11.75 -2.43
C ALA A 366 -24.30 10.40 -3.09
N LEU A 367 -23.25 9.69 -3.54
CA LEU A 367 -23.39 8.34 -4.10
C LEU A 367 -23.97 7.36 -3.08
N ARG A 368 -23.45 7.34 -1.85
CA ARG A 368 -23.96 6.45 -0.79
C ARG A 368 -25.41 6.75 -0.45
N THR A 369 -25.77 8.01 -0.28
CA THR A 369 -27.16 8.42 -0.04
C THR A 369 -28.08 7.94 -1.15
N ALA A 370 -27.70 8.16 -2.42
CA ALA A 370 -28.47 7.71 -3.56
C ALA A 370 -28.66 6.18 -3.57
N LEU A 371 -27.58 5.41 -3.34
CA LEU A 371 -27.64 3.95 -3.31
C LEU A 371 -28.50 3.42 -2.16
N SER A 372 -28.40 4.00 -0.97
CA SER A 372 -29.22 3.64 0.19
C SER A 372 -30.71 3.95 0.01
N ASN A 373 -31.04 5.05 -0.65
CA ASN A 373 -32.42 5.42 -0.95
C ASN A 373 -33.02 4.66 -2.15
N GLY A 374 -32.17 3.96 -2.92
CA GLY A 374 -32.58 3.35 -4.18
C GLY A 374 -32.71 4.33 -5.35
N ASP A 375 -32.21 5.55 -5.19
CA ASP A 375 -32.20 6.58 -6.23
C ASP A 375 -31.36 6.14 -7.44
N ASP A 376 -31.63 6.79 -8.58
CA ASP A 376 -30.86 6.54 -9.81
C ASP A 376 -29.51 7.24 -9.77
N VAL A 377 -28.48 6.49 -10.15
CA VAL A 377 -27.12 7.01 -10.36
C VAL A 377 -26.86 7.00 -11.86
N PRO A 378 -26.47 8.12 -12.47
CA PRO A 378 -26.27 8.21 -13.91
C PRO A 378 -25.27 7.17 -14.44
N GLU A 379 -25.60 6.55 -15.57
CA GLU A 379 -24.69 5.60 -16.25
C GLU A 379 -23.39 6.26 -16.73
N THR A 380 -23.39 7.58 -16.89
CA THR A 380 -22.21 8.39 -17.17
C THR A 380 -21.24 8.44 -15.99
N PHE A 381 -21.69 8.16 -14.78
CA PHE A 381 -20.86 8.05 -13.58
C PHE A 381 -20.38 6.61 -13.34
N SER A 382 -21.27 5.62 -13.35
CA SER A 382 -20.96 4.21 -13.06
C SER A 382 -21.70 3.26 -13.99
N ARG A 383 -21.13 2.08 -14.24
CA ARG A 383 -21.80 1.04 -15.04
C ARG A 383 -23.04 0.50 -14.29
N PRO A 384 -24.16 0.24 -14.98
CA PRO A 384 -25.38 -0.28 -14.34
C PRO A 384 -25.15 -1.56 -13.53
N GLU A 385 -24.33 -2.48 -14.03
CA GLU A 385 -24.05 -3.77 -13.38
C GLU A 385 -23.24 -3.58 -12.10
N VAL A 386 -22.29 -2.63 -12.11
CA VAL A 386 -21.54 -2.24 -10.90
C VAL A 386 -22.49 -1.60 -9.89
N LEU A 387 -23.40 -0.73 -10.33
CA LEU A 387 -24.39 -0.11 -9.45
C LEU A 387 -25.35 -1.14 -8.86
N ALA A 388 -25.73 -2.17 -9.61
CA ALA A 388 -26.58 -3.25 -9.10
C ALA A 388 -25.94 -4.01 -7.93
N VAL A 389 -24.64 -4.31 -8.01
CA VAL A 389 -23.87 -4.91 -6.90
C VAL A 389 -23.92 -4.00 -5.67
N LEU A 390 -23.66 -2.70 -5.86
CA LEU A 390 -23.62 -1.74 -4.75
C LEU A 390 -25.02 -1.47 -4.15
N LYS A 391 -26.07 -1.39 -4.98
CA LYS A 391 -27.46 -1.21 -4.53
C LYS A 391 -27.89 -2.37 -3.62
N ARG A 392 -27.62 -3.62 -4.01
CA ARG A 392 -27.87 -4.81 -3.17
C ARG A 392 -27.26 -4.68 -1.78
N TYR A 393 -25.97 -4.31 -1.72
CA TYR A 393 -25.30 -4.09 -0.44
C TYR A 393 -25.93 -2.97 0.39
N TYR A 394 -26.16 -1.78 -0.19
CA TYR A 394 -26.69 -0.64 0.57
C TYR A 394 -28.15 -0.76 0.99
N GLN A 395 -28.94 -1.57 0.26
CA GLN A 395 -30.34 -1.84 0.58
C GLN A 395 -30.53 -3.08 1.46
N GLY A 396 -29.46 -3.84 1.70
CA GLY A 396 -29.51 -5.09 2.47
C GLY A 396 -30.25 -6.22 1.75
N VAL A 397 -30.20 -6.26 0.42
CA VAL A 397 -30.95 -7.19 -0.45
C VAL A 397 -30.04 -8.22 -1.11
#